data_AF-A0A2E6PPT3-F1
#
_entry.id   AF-A0A2E6PPT3-F1
#
_cell.length_a   1.000
_cell.length_b   1.000
_cell.length_c   1.000
_cell.angle_alpha   90.00
_cell.angle_beta   90.00
_cell.angle_gamma   90.00
#
_symmetry.space_group_name_H-M   'P 1'
#
loop_
_entity.id
_entity.type
_entity.pdbx_description
1 polymer ?
#
loop_
_entity_poly.entity_id
_entity_poly.type
_entity_poly.pdbx_seq_one_letter_code
_entity_poly.pdbx_strand_id
1 'polypeptide(L)'
;MKKRGFLVLALIFGTFFILVISLKKFSEPVFISQPVFGELKNDFEIIDYEGNVINSCSLNDNIVLYNFLSVNCPTDFEKCPFRLEWFKIKIYSEMVDNIGFKDLRVVTSFIDSDDDLDNKIRDFREYHNINSDKWIMTANSYIPYFDNKFKNGNPWIQPDTNYNFERQAYLMTLLVDKNQKIRGKYLTYDFGEVRRITKEISLILREEMSQEDNVVLPIYGNKDFDSSIDKDTAYHTIPFWSFINQNGKEINSNQYANKVCLVDFFFTNCPTICPQMTLNMRNVQNQLEKDCLNNVELLSFTVDPKRDSIARLKEYSTSYETKDNNWNFLTGNQNEIYELGVNGYLVPSQEDALAPGGFLHSEKMILIDKKGRIRGYYDGTNSDNTDIIVQHIKQLNQE
;
A
#
# COMPACT_ATOMS: atom_id res chain seq x y z
N MET A 1 -20.18 67.80 -24.34
CA MET A 1 -20.13 66.39 -24.80
C MET A 1 -19.39 65.48 -23.79
N LYS A 2 -19.82 65.42 -22.52
CA LYS A 2 -19.12 64.68 -21.45
C LYS A 2 -20.06 63.83 -20.58
N LYS A 3 -21.15 63.31 -21.15
CA LYS A 3 -22.13 62.45 -20.44
C LYS A 3 -22.55 61.18 -21.20
N ARG A 4 -21.96 60.88 -22.36
CA ARG A 4 -22.30 59.68 -23.16
C ARG A 4 -21.29 58.53 -23.10
N GLY A 5 -20.09 58.75 -22.55
CA GLY A 5 -19.07 57.69 -22.40
C GLY A 5 -19.25 56.78 -21.18
N PHE A 6 -19.89 57.28 -20.12
CA PHE A 6 -20.03 56.52 -18.87
C PHE A 6 -21.17 55.49 -18.90
N LEU A 7 -22.19 55.72 -19.73
CA LEU A 7 -23.35 54.81 -19.81
C LEU A 7 -23.05 53.54 -20.64
N VAL A 8 -22.07 53.59 -21.55
CA VAL A 8 -21.71 52.45 -22.41
C VAL A 8 -20.79 51.47 -21.68
N LEU A 9 -19.93 51.95 -20.78
CA LEU A 9 -19.07 51.05 -19.98
C LEU A 9 -19.85 50.26 -18.92
N ALA A 10 -20.90 50.85 -18.32
CA ALA A 10 -21.71 50.15 -17.32
C ALA A 10 -22.57 49.02 -17.91
N LEU A 11 -22.99 49.13 -19.17
CA LEU A 11 -23.75 48.09 -19.87
C LEU A 11 -22.88 46.90 -20.33
N ILE A 12 -21.58 47.13 -20.57
CA ILE A 12 -20.63 46.05 -20.95
C ILE A 12 -20.14 45.28 -19.71
N PHE A 13 -19.98 45.94 -18.56
CA PHE A 13 -19.58 45.27 -17.32
C PHE A 13 -20.77 44.67 -16.53
N GLY A 14 -21.99 45.18 -16.70
CA GLY A 14 -23.18 44.64 -16.03
C GLY A 14 -23.59 43.25 -16.53
N THR A 15 -23.40 42.96 -17.82
CA THR A 15 -23.68 41.64 -18.40
C THR A 15 -22.59 40.62 -18.07
N PHE A 16 -21.35 41.05 -17.90
CA PHE A 16 -20.26 40.17 -17.46
C PHE A 16 -20.43 39.73 -16.00
N PHE A 17 -20.92 40.60 -15.12
CA PHE A 17 -21.16 40.24 -13.72
C PHE A 17 -22.35 39.29 -13.53
N ILE A 18 -23.38 39.36 -14.39
CA ILE A 18 -24.51 38.42 -14.34
C ILE A 18 -24.13 37.06 -14.93
N LEU A 19 -23.20 37.00 -15.90
CA LEU A 19 -22.68 35.72 -16.40
C LEU A 19 -21.80 34.99 -15.37
N VAL A 20 -21.04 35.73 -14.56
CA VAL A 20 -20.17 35.15 -13.52
C VAL A 20 -20.97 34.58 -12.35
N ILE A 21 -22.14 35.13 -12.04
CA ILE A 21 -23.00 34.60 -10.96
C ILE A 21 -23.81 33.37 -11.42
N SER A 22 -24.05 33.19 -12.72
CA SER A 22 -24.74 32.01 -13.27
C SER A 22 -23.82 30.82 -13.61
N LEU A 23 -22.50 30.96 -13.48
CA LEU A 23 -21.52 29.87 -13.64
C LEU A 23 -21.08 29.25 -12.30
N LYS A 24 -21.72 29.61 -11.18
CA LYS A 24 -21.44 29.04 -9.84
C LYS A 24 -22.20 27.73 -9.55
N LYS A 25 -22.46 26.97 -10.61
CA LYS A 25 -22.95 25.58 -10.57
C LYS A 25 -22.14 24.66 -11.47
N PHE A 26 -20.86 24.97 -11.67
CA PHE A 26 -19.93 23.87 -11.92
C PHE A 26 -19.92 23.04 -10.65
N SER A 27 -20.56 21.87 -10.73
CA SER A 27 -20.25 20.74 -9.86
C SER A 27 -18.75 20.73 -9.65
N GLU A 28 -18.31 20.58 -8.40
CA GLU A 28 -16.89 20.29 -8.14
C GLU A 28 -16.43 19.24 -9.16
N PRO A 29 -15.28 19.45 -9.83
CA PRO A 29 -14.84 18.55 -10.86
C PRO A 29 -14.79 17.15 -10.25
N VAL A 30 -15.70 16.28 -10.69
CA VAL A 30 -15.79 14.90 -10.21
C VAL A 30 -14.47 14.27 -10.57
N PHE A 31 -13.68 13.95 -9.55
CA PHE A 31 -12.42 13.26 -9.73
C PHE A 31 -12.73 11.85 -10.24
N ILE A 32 -12.28 11.53 -11.45
CA ILE A 32 -12.39 10.18 -12.02
C ILE A 32 -11.07 9.47 -11.74
N SER A 33 -11.11 8.41 -10.95
CA SER A 33 -9.96 7.54 -10.68
C SER A 33 -9.32 7.07 -11.97
N GLN A 34 -7.99 7.14 -12.07
CA GLN A 34 -7.31 6.66 -13.28
C GLN A 34 -7.53 5.14 -13.44
N PRO A 35 -7.67 4.63 -14.68
CA PRO A 35 -7.87 3.20 -14.91
C PRO A 35 -6.74 2.35 -14.31
N VAL A 36 -7.08 1.14 -13.88
CA VAL A 36 -6.13 0.12 -13.42
C VAL A 36 -6.03 -0.95 -14.48
N PHE A 37 -4.84 -1.16 -15.03
CA PHE A 37 -4.59 -2.09 -16.13
C PHE A 37 -4.05 -3.46 -15.68
N GLY A 38 -3.78 -3.61 -14.38
CA GLY A 38 -3.21 -4.79 -13.77
C GLY A 38 -2.52 -4.46 -12.45
N GLU A 39 -1.86 -5.46 -11.87
CA GLU A 39 -1.22 -5.35 -10.55
C GLU A 39 0.04 -6.21 -10.51
N LEU A 40 1.09 -5.74 -9.83
CA LEU A 40 2.27 -6.55 -9.52
C LEU A 40 1.93 -7.46 -8.33
N LYS A 41 1.85 -8.77 -8.58
CA LYS A 41 1.35 -9.75 -7.59
C LYS A 41 2.42 -10.47 -6.78
N ASN A 42 3.65 -10.52 -7.28
CA ASN A 42 4.73 -11.30 -6.68
C ASN A 42 5.87 -10.39 -6.24
N ASP A 43 6.49 -10.75 -5.12
CA ASP A 43 7.74 -10.15 -4.69
C ASP A 43 8.82 -10.37 -5.73
N PHE A 44 9.67 -9.36 -5.90
CA PHE A 44 10.78 -9.40 -6.82
C PHE A 44 12.00 -8.74 -6.20
N GLU A 45 13.17 -9.18 -6.66
CA GLU A 45 14.46 -8.59 -6.32
C GLU A 45 15.16 -8.21 -7.62
N ILE A 46 15.60 -6.96 -7.70
CA ILE A 46 16.49 -6.48 -8.76
C ILE A 46 17.83 -6.08 -8.15
N ILE A 47 18.89 -6.19 -8.93
CA ILE A 47 20.24 -5.79 -8.50
C ILE A 47 20.63 -4.57 -9.34
N ASP A 48 20.98 -3.46 -8.70
CA ASP A 48 21.44 -2.27 -9.42
C ASP A 48 22.89 -2.42 -9.94
N TYR A 49 23.33 -1.43 -10.72
CA TYR A 49 24.68 -1.38 -11.30
C TYR A 49 25.84 -1.30 -10.28
N GLU A 50 25.52 -1.10 -8.99
CA GLU A 50 26.48 -1.08 -7.87
C GLU A 50 26.47 -2.41 -7.09
N GLY A 51 25.57 -3.33 -7.44
CA GLY A 51 25.39 -4.60 -6.75
C GLY A 51 24.43 -4.55 -5.55
N ASN A 52 23.70 -3.45 -5.36
CA ASN A 52 22.71 -3.35 -4.29
C ASN A 52 21.45 -4.12 -4.66
N VAL A 53 20.93 -4.91 -3.71
CA VAL A 53 19.66 -5.62 -3.86
C VAL A 53 18.52 -4.67 -3.52
N ILE A 54 17.60 -4.50 -4.46
CA ILE A 54 16.39 -3.69 -4.34
C ILE A 54 15.20 -4.63 -4.43
N ASN A 55 14.42 -4.72 -3.36
CA ASN A 55 13.23 -5.57 -3.29
C ASN A 55 11.97 -4.75 -3.59
N SER A 56 10.89 -5.45 -4.00
CA SER A 56 9.54 -4.89 -4.19
C SER A 56 9.11 -4.01 -3.02
N CYS A 57 9.36 -4.47 -1.79
CA CYS A 57 9.04 -3.75 -0.56
C CYS A 57 9.59 -2.33 -0.49
N SER A 58 10.84 -2.12 -0.90
CA SER A 58 11.49 -0.80 -0.88
C SER A 58 10.81 0.21 -1.82
N LEU A 59 9.95 -0.27 -2.71
CA LEU A 59 9.25 0.52 -3.72
C LEU A 59 7.76 0.71 -3.42
N ASN A 60 7.16 0.02 -2.43
CA ASN A 60 5.72 0.02 -2.14
C ASN A 60 5.14 1.39 -1.73
N ASP A 61 5.92 2.30 -1.17
CA ASP A 61 5.41 3.66 -0.85
C ASP A 61 5.74 4.69 -1.95
N ASN A 62 6.18 4.23 -3.12
CA ASN A 62 6.55 5.09 -4.24
C ASN A 62 5.65 4.84 -5.45
N ILE A 63 5.39 5.90 -6.20
CA ILE A 63 5.00 5.76 -7.60
C ILE A 63 6.27 5.31 -8.34
N VAL A 64 6.19 4.23 -9.11
CA VAL A 64 7.35 3.68 -9.81
C VAL A 64 7.14 3.72 -11.30
N LEU A 65 8.13 4.27 -11.99
CA LEU A 65 8.24 4.26 -13.43
C LEU A 65 9.24 3.18 -13.86
N TYR A 66 8.74 2.03 -14.30
CA TYR A 66 9.59 0.96 -14.83
C TYR A 66 9.82 1.18 -16.33
N ASN A 67 11.05 1.50 -16.69
CA ASN A 67 11.51 1.64 -18.06
C ASN A 67 12.29 0.41 -18.47
N PHE A 68 11.99 -0.09 -19.66
CA PHE A 68 12.61 -1.29 -20.22
C PHE A 68 13.31 -0.91 -21.52
N LEU A 69 14.62 -1.15 -21.58
CA LEU A 69 15.48 -0.71 -22.69
C LEU A 69 16.29 -1.85 -23.27
N SER A 70 16.35 -1.89 -24.60
CA SER A 70 17.36 -2.69 -25.31
C SER A 70 18.63 -1.85 -25.53
N VAL A 71 19.80 -2.40 -25.20
CA VAL A 71 21.11 -1.80 -25.54
C VAL A 71 21.53 -2.09 -26.98
N ASN A 72 20.93 -3.12 -27.60
CA ASN A 72 21.16 -3.51 -28.98
C ASN A 72 20.29 -2.75 -30.00
N CYS A 73 19.73 -1.58 -29.63
CA CYS A 73 18.93 -0.79 -30.56
C CYS A 73 19.77 -0.50 -31.81
N PRO A 74 19.44 -1.07 -32.98
CA PRO A 74 20.24 -0.89 -34.17
C PRO A 74 20.18 0.59 -34.53
N THR A 75 21.33 1.18 -34.91
CA THR A 75 21.49 2.57 -35.35
C THR A 75 20.69 2.93 -36.63
N ASP A 76 19.80 2.04 -37.05
CA ASP A 76 18.88 2.19 -38.17
C ASP A 76 17.70 3.09 -37.74
N PHE A 77 17.63 4.28 -38.32
CA PHE A 77 16.68 5.33 -38.00
C PHE A 77 15.21 4.94 -38.22
N GLU A 78 14.95 3.93 -39.06
CA GLU A 78 13.60 3.40 -39.30
C GLU A 78 13.19 2.35 -38.26
N LYS A 79 14.15 1.72 -37.58
CA LYS A 79 13.92 0.67 -36.57
C LYS A 79 14.08 1.18 -35.13
N CYS A 80 14.92 2.19 -34.91
CA CYS A 80 15.13 2.85 -33.63
C CYS A 80 15.28 4.38 -33.82
N PRO A 81 14.17 5.14 -33.90
CA PRO A 81 14.20 6.55 -34.30
C PRO A 81 14.73 7.54 -33.24
N PHE A 82 15.27 7.09 -32.10
CA PHE A 82 15.46 7.95 -30.92
C PHE A 82 16.91 8.07 -30.43
N ARG A 83 17.34 9.30 -30.09
CA ARG A 83 18.55 9.51 -29.28
C ARG A 83 18.22 9.21 -27.81
N LEU A 84 18.46 7.97 -27.38
CA LEU A 84 18.26 7.49 -26.00
C LEU A 84 18.80 8.46 -24.93
N GLU A 85 19.90 9.14 -25.23
CA GLU A 85 20.47 10.20 -24.38
C GLU A 85 19.46 11.32 -24.04
N TRP A 86 18.72 11.82 -25.02
CA TRP A 86 17.77 12.93 -24.83
C TRP A 86 16.52 12.50 -24.07
N PHE A 87 16.04 11.28 -24.32
CA PHE A 87 14.97 10.67 -23.54
C PHE A 87 15.36 10.60 -22.06
N LYS A 88 16.54 10.05 -21.79
CA LYS A 88 17.07 9.86 -20.45
C LYS A 88 17.25 11.20 -19.71
N ILE A 89 17.77 12.23 -20.37
CA ILE A 89 17.88 13.59 -19.80
C ILE A 89 16.50 14.15 -19.44
N LYS A 90 15.46 13.87 -20.24
CA LYS A 90 14.11 14.36 -19.96
C LYS A 90 13.41 13.62 -18.83
N ILE A 91 13.53 12.30 -18.75
CA ILE A 91 13.08 11.54 -17.58
C ILE A 91 13.79 12.07 -16.32
N TYR A 92 15.09 12.27 -16.38
CA TYR A 92 15.83 12.83 -15.25
C TYR A 92 15.31 14.21 -14.83
N SER A 93 15.28 15.16 -15.76
CA SER A 93 14.95 16.56 -15.45
C SER A 93 13.46 16.80 -15.13
N GLU A 94 12.54 16.13 -15.81
CA GLU A 94 11.10 16.35 -15.59
C GLU A 94 10.52 15.47 -14.48
N MET A 95 11.15 14.34 -14.20
CA MET A 95 10.62 13.35 -13.26
C MET A 95 11.50 13.18 -12.02
N VAL A 96 12.77 12.82 -12.19
CA VAL A 96 13.68 12.46 -11.08
C VAL A 96 14.07 13.69 -10.25
N ASP A 97 14.60 14.73 -10.90
CA ASP A 97 15.06 15.99 -10.29
C ASP A 97 13.89 16.93 -9.92
N ASN A 98 12.67 16.57 -10.32
CA ASN A 98 11.49 17.35 -10.03
C ASN A 98 11.07 17.23 -8.56
N ILE A 99 11.11 18.37 -7.86
CA ILE A 99 10.75 18.48 -6.43
C ILE A 99 9.27 18.12 -6.19
N GLY A 100 8.40 18.28 -7.19
CA GLY A 100 6.99 17.90 -7.13
C GLY A 100 6.75 16.38 -7.10
N PHE A 101 7.76 15.58 -7.43
CA PHE A 101 7.69 14.12 -7.49
C PHE A 101 8.69 13.50 -6.51
N LYS A 102 8.46 13.73 -5.21
CA LYS A 102 9.31 13.19 -4.13
C LYS A 102 9.19 11.66 -4.02
N ASP A 103 7.97 11.17 -4.13
CA ASP A 103 7.62 9.76 -3.99
C ASP A 103 7.73 9.01 -5.33
N LEU A 104 8.31 9.63 -6.36
CA LEU A 104 8.57 8.96 -7.62
C LEU A 104 9.92 8.25 -7.57
N ARG A 105 9.93 7.01 -8.03
CA ARG A 105 11.13 6.23 -8.35
C ARG A 105 11.11 5.86 -9.81
N VAL A 106 12.27 5.89 -10.44
CA VAL A 106 12.46 5.45 -11.82
C VAL A 106 13.36 4.24 -11.80
N VAL A 107 12.87 3.10 -12.28
CA VAL A 107 13.64 1.87 -12.43
C VAL A 107 13.87 1.63 -13.91
N THR A 108 15.12 1.59 -14.34
CA THR A 108 15.48 1.36 -15.74
C THR A 108 16.20 0.03 -15.86
N SER A 109 15.51 -0.96 -16.44
CA SER A 109 16.03 -2.30 -16.68
C SER A 109 16.49 -2.43 -18.13
N PHE A 110 17.74 -2.83 -18.30
CA PHE A 110 18.30 -3.17 -19.61
C PHE A 110 18.08 -4.67 -19.87
N ILE A 111 17.50 -4.99 -21.02
CA ILE A 111 16.95 -6.33 -21.27
C ILE A 111 17.94 -7.25 -21.99
N ASP A 112 18.92 -6.69 -22.71
CA ASP A 112 19.96 -7.49 -23.36
C ASP A 112 21.12 -7.78 -22.41
N SER A 113 21.71 -8.96 -22.55
CA SER A 113 22.95 -9.33 -21.85
C SER A 113 24.16 -8.68 -22.50
N ASP A 114 24.84 -7.82 -21.74
CA ASP A 114 26.11 -7.20 -22.11
C ASP A 114 27.02 -7.24 -20.88
N ASP A 115 28.16 -7.94 -20.99
CA ASP A 115 29.07 -8.19 -19.87
C ASP A 115 29.70 -6.90 -19.30
N ASP A 116 29.62 -5.78 -20.04
CA ASP A 116 30.17 -4.48 -19.65
C ASP A 116 29.08 -3.43 -19.31
N LEU A 117 27.84 -3.88 -19.14
CA LEU A 117 26.69 -3.00 -18.98
C LEU A 117 26.78 -2.11 -17.73
N ASP A 118 27.27 -2.63 -16.61
CA ASP A 118 27.41 -1.86 -15.37
C ASP A 118 28.38 -0.70 -15.53
N ASN A 119 29.50 -0.88 -16.25
CA ASN A 119 30.45 0.19 -16.52
C ASN A 119 29.83 1.24 -17.45
N LYS A 120 29.09 0.81 -18.48
CA LYS A 120 28.36 1.74 -19.36
C LYS A 120 27.32 2.56 -18.61
N ILE A 121 26.66 1.97 -17.61
CA ILE A 121 25.74 2.69 -16.73
C ILE A 121 26.49 3.72 -15.89
N ARG A 122 27.65 3.36 -15.31
CA ARG A 122 28.50 4.29 -14.54
C ARG A 122 28.95 5.47 -15.39
N ASP A 123 29.53 5.20 -16.57
CA ASP A 123 29.99 6.23 -17.50
C ASP A 123 28.86 7.17 -17.91
N PHE A 124 27.66 6.61 -18.20
CA PHE A 124 26.47 7.39 -18.51
C PHE A 124 26.06 8.31 -17.35
N ARG A 125 26.05 7.80 -16.12
CA ARG A 125 25.68 8.59 -14.93
C ARG A 125 26.70 9.69 -14.65
N GLU A 126 28.00 9.39 -14.76
CA GLU A 126 29.08 10.35 -14.55
C GLU A 126 29.04 11.46 -15.62
N TYR A 127 28.96 11.09 -16.90
CA TYR A 127 28.93 12.05 -18.01
C TYR A 127 27.73 13.02 -17.92
N HIS A 128 26.59 12.55 -17.43
CA HIS A 128 25.38 13.36 -17.27
C HIS A 128 25.17 13.93 -15.85
N ASN A 129 26.11 13.71 -14.93
CA ASN A 129 26.05 14.15 -13.53
C ASN A 129 24.75 13.69 -12.81
N ILE A 130 24.34 12.45 -13.05
CA ILE A 130 23.15 11.84 -12.46
C ILE A 130 23.54 11.21 -11.11
N ASN A 131 23.25 11.92 -10.02
CA ASN A 131 23.63 11.51 -8.67
C ASN A 131 22.42 11.15 -7.78
N SER A 132 21.23 10.95 -8.35
CA SER A 132 20.02 10.66 -7.58
C SER A 132 19.83 9.15 -7.37
N ASP A 133 19.51 8.81 -6.12
CA ASP A 133 19.02 7.50 -5.65
C ASP A 133 17.61 7.18 -6.19
N LYS A 134 16.83 8.19 -6.56
CA LYS A 134 15.51 8.01 -7.17
C LYS A 134 15.55 7.31 -8.53
N TRP A 135 16.69 7.36 -9.23
CA TRP A 135 16.85 6.69 -10.52
C TRP A 135 17.75 5.47 -10.42
N ILE A 136 17.10 4.32 -10.31
CA ILE A 136 17.68 3.00 -10.26
C ILE A 136 17.91 2.49 -11.67
N MET A 137 19.12 2.01 -11.96
CA MET A 137 19.46 1.36 -13.23
C MET A 137 19.95 -0.05 -12.95
N THR A 138 19.37 -1.05 -13.61
CA THR A 138 19.68 -2.47 -13.39
C THR A 138 20.04 -3.16 -14.70
N ALA A 139 21.09 -3.98 -14.63
CA ALA A 139 21.55 -4.84 -15.71
C ALA A 139 20.85 -6.21 -15.75
N ASN A 140 19.99 -6.51 -14.76
CA ASN A 140 19.32 -7.80 -14.67
C ASN A 140 18.05 -7.82 -15.55
N SER A 141 17.83 -8.93 -16.24
CA SER A 141 16.71 -9.17 -17.15
C SER A 141 15.37 -9.44 -16.45
N TYR A 142 15.35 -9.38 -15.11
CA TYR A 142 14.12 -9.66 -14.36
C TYR A 142 13.14 -8.49 -14.45
N ILE A 143 12.02 -8.76 -15.12
CA ILE A 143 10.90 -7.85 -15.19
C ILE A 143 9.70 -8.56 -14.56
N PRO A 144 9.15 -8.07 -13.44
CA PRO A 144 8.04 -8.74 -12.74
C PRO A 144 6.73 -8.84 -13.55
N TYR A 145 6.72 -8.39 -14.81
CA TYR A 145 5.58 -8.38 -15.75
C TYR A 145 5.72 -9.27 -16.99
N PHE A 146 6.95 -9.66 -17.36
CA PHE A 146 7.19 -10.55 -18.49
C PHE A 146 7.65 -11.90 -17.95
N ASP A 147 7.16 -13.00 -18.53
CA ASP A 147 7.78 -14.30 -18.25
C ASP A 147 9.26 -14.18 -18.59
N ASN A 148 10.16 -14.40 -17.63
CA ASN A 148 11.61 -14.35 -17.82
C ASN A 148 12.10 -15.30 -18.94
N LYS A 149 11.26 -16.25 -19.35
CA LYS A 149 11.49 -17.17 -20.47
C LYS A 149 10.81 -16.73 -21.77
N PHE A 150 10.13 -15.58 -21.77
CA PHE A 150 9.39 -14.99 -22.89
C PHE A 150 8.37 -15.93 -23.55
N LYS A 151 7.86 -16.96 -22.84
CA LYS A 151 7.02 -18.00 -23.45
C LYS A 151 5.63 -17.51 -23.86
N ASN A 152 5.10 -16.52 -23.15
CA ASN A 152 3.76 -15.99 -23.39
C ASN A 152 3.77 -14.65 -24.15
N GLY A 153 4.83 -14.40 -24.92
CA GLY A 153 5.03 -13.16 -25.64
C GLY A 153 6.06 -12.26 -24.99
N ASN A 154 6.67 -11.45 -25.84
CA ASN A 154 7.68 -10.47 -25.52
C ASN A 154 7.43 -9.30 -26.48
N PRO A 155 6.90 -8.15 -26.03
CA PRO A 155 6.59 -7.04 -26.91
C PRO A 155 7.83 -6.49 -27.64
N TRP A 156 9.05 -6.92 -27.32
CA TRP A 156 10.30 -6.57 -28.01
C TRP A 156 10.52 -7.39 -29.30
N ILE A 157 9.97 -8.60 -29.40
CA ILE A 157 10.23 -9.55 -30.52
C ILE A 157 8.94 -10.06 -31.17
N GLN A 158 7.85 -10.20 -30.41
CA GLN A 158 6.53 -10.68 -30.87
C GLN A 158 5.39 -9.88 -30.23
N PRO A 159 4.19 -9.82 -30.83
CA PRO A 159 3.01 -9.23 -30.18
C PRO A 159 2.77 -9.86 -28.80
N ASP A 160 2.55 -9.04 -27.78
CA ASP A 160 2.26 -9.50 -26.42
C ASP A 160 0.76 -9.83 -26.29
N THR A 161 0.46 -11.10 -26.04
CA THR A 161 -0.90 -11.62 -25.90
C THR A 161 -1.46 -11.49 -24.49
N ASN A 162 -0.64 -11.21 -23.47
CA ASN A 162 -1.12 -11.00 -22.10
C ASN A 162 -1.68 -9.59 -21.88
N TYR A 163 -1.19 -8.61 -22.65
CA TYR A 163 -1.51 -7.20 -22.43
C TYR A 163 -1.87 -6.40 -23.70
N ASN A 164 -2.08 -7.06 -24.84
CA ASN A 164 -2.48 -6.48 -26.13
C ASN A 164 -1.50 -5.45 -26.73
N PHE A 165 -0.19 -5.70 -26.66
CA PHE A 165 0.75 -4.91 -27.46
C PHE A 165 0.86 -5.51 -28.87
N GLU A 166 0.34 -4.81 -29.86
CA GLU A 166 0.30 -5.27 -31.26
C GLU A 166 1.59 -5.01 -32.05
N ARG A 167 2.62 -4.39 -31.45
CA ARG A 167 3.85 -3.95 -32.13
C ARG A 167 5.10 -4.24 -31.31
N GLN A 168 6.22 -4.43 -32.03
CA GLN A 168 7.55 -4.47 -31.45
C GLN A 168 7.88 -3.12 -30.80
N ALA A 169 8.25 -3.13 -29.53
CA ALA A 169 8.77 -1.97 -28.80
C ALA A 169 10.30 -2.05 -28.75
N TYR A 170 11.00 -0.92 -28.62
CA TYR A 170 12.45 -0.85 -28.26
C TYR A 170 12.69 0.00 -26.99
N LEU A 171 11.66 0.78 -26.60
CA LEU A 171 11.52 1.41 -25.30
C LEU A 171 10.04 1.35 -24.85
N MET A 172 9.80 0.95 -23.62
CA MET A 172 8.47 0.79 -23.01
C MET A 172 8.55 1.18 -21.55
N THR A 173 7.47 1.77 -21.07
CA THR A 173 7.37 2.25 -19.70
C THR A 173 6.06 1.78 -19.07
N LEU A 174 6.15 1.30 -17.83
CA LEU A 174 5.00 1.04 -16.96
C LEU A 174 4.97 2.08 -15.85
N LEU A 175 3.80 2.69 -15.64
CA LEU A 175 3.52 3.55 -14.49
C LEU A 175 2.76 2.74 -13.45
N VAL A 176 3.36 2.58 -12.27
CA VAL A 176 2.85 1.81 -11.15
C VAL A 176 2.64 2.75 -9.97
N ASP A 177 1.49 2.69 -9.32
CA ASP A 177 1.24 3.47 -8.10
C ASP A 177 1.81 2.78 -6.85
N LYS A 178 1.71 3.47 -5.71
CA LYS A 178 2.18 2.96 -4.41
C LYS A 178 1.57 1.60 -4.07
N ASN A 179 0.30 1.37 -4.42
CA ASN A 179 -0.38 0.10 -4.16
C ASN A 179 -0.06 -0.99 -5.20
N GLN A 180 1.06 -0.87 -5.92
CA GLN A 180 1.51 -1.83 -6.93
C GLN A 180 0.51 -2.03 -8.08
N LYS A 181 -0.43 -1.10 -8.28
CA LYS A 181 -1.38 -1.12 -9.40
C LYS A 181 -0.78 -0.42 -10.60
N ILE A 182 -0.94 -1.03 -11.76
CA ILE A 182 -0.48 -0.43 -13.02
C ILE A 182 -1.52 0.55 -13.51
N ARG A 183 -1.11 1.81 -13.56
CA ARG A 183 -1.93 2.96 -13.93
C ARG A 183 -1.67 3.44 -15.35
N GLY A 184 -0.61 2.97 -15.99
CA GLY A 184 -0.31 3.32 -17.37
C GLY A 184 0.69 2.37 -18.04
N LYS A 185 0.55 2.26 -19.36
CA LYS A 185 1.45 1.50 -20.24
C LYS A 185 1.78 2.37 -21.44
N TYR A 186 3.06 2.59 -21.70
CA TYR A 186 3.51 3.52 -22.73
C TYR A 186 4.58 2.87 -23.61
N LEU A 187 4.46 3.10 -24.90
CA LEU A 187 5.53 2.87 -25.86
C LEU A 187 6.29 4.18 -25.97
N THR A 188 7.34 4.34 -25.18
CA THR A 188 7.89 5.67 -24.87
C THR A 188 8.90 6.14 -25.90
N TYR A 189 8.54 6.05 -27.18
CA TYR A 189 9.41 6.39 -28.31
C TYR A 189 9.41 7.87 -28.69
N ASP A 190 8.64 8.73 -28.01
CA ASP A 190 8.65 10.17 -28.26
C ASP A 190 8.45 11.04 -27.00
N PHE A 191 8.69 12.35 -27.15
CA PHE A 191 8.57 13.33 -26.07
C PHE A 191 7.12 13.60 -25.64
N GLY A 192 6.14 13.34 -26.50
CA GLY A 192 4.72 13.45 -26.17
C GLY A 192 4.32 12.46 -25.09
N GLU A 193 4.80 11.22 -25.19
CA GLU A 193 4.55 10.18 -24.19
C GLU A 193 5.19 10.51 -22.84
N VAL A 194 6.41 11.07 -22.79
CA VAL A 194 7.02 11.53 -21.52
C VAL A 194 6.15 12.58 -20.82
N ARG A 195 5.64 13.57 -21.57
CA ARG A 195 4.74 14.58 -21.01
C ARG A 195 3.42 13.99 -20.54
N ARG A 196 2.90 13.00 -21.26
CA ARG A 196 1.70 12.27 -20.88
C ARG A 196 1.91 11.55 -19.55
N ILE A 197 3.01 10.81 -19.40
CA ILE A 197 3.40 10.14 -18.15
C ILE A 197 3.47 11.16 -17.00
N THR A 198 4.17 12.28 -17.19
CA THR A 198 4.29 13.34 -16.17
C THR A 198 2.92 13.87 -15.72
N LYS A 199 1.98 14.04 -16.67
CA LYS A 199 0.61 14.45 -16.36
C LYS A 199 -0.15 13.36 -15.59
N GLU A 200 -0.01 12.10 -15.98
CA GLU A 200 -0.66 10.98 -15.29
C GLU A 200 -0.12 10.79 -13.87
N ILE A 201 1.20 10.91 -13.64
CA ILE A 201 1.80 10.95 -12.30
C ILE A 201 1.17 12.07 -11.46
N SER A 202 1.04 13.28 -12.02
CA SER A 202 0.43 14.42 -11.32
C SER A 202 -1.04 14.17 -10.95
N LEU A 203 -1.76 13.41 -11.77
CA LEU A 203 -3.15 13.02 -11.49
C LEU A 203 -3.22 11.94 -10.40
N ILE A 204 -2.32 10.96 -10.39
CA ILE A 204 -2.23 9.94 -9.34
C ILE A 204 -1.90 10.60 -8.00
N LEU A 205 -0.91 11.49 -7.96
CA LEU A 205 -0.58 12.22 -6.74
C LEU A 205 -1.77 13.05 -6.22
N ARG A 206 -2.55 13.64 -7.13
CA ARG A 206 -3.77 14.36 -6.75
C ARG A 206 -4.88 13.42 -6.27
N GLU A 207 -5.01 12.23 -6.86
CA GLU A 207 -5.91 11.17 -6.40
C GLU A 207 -5.60 10.82 -4.95
N GLU A 208 -4.32 10.55 -4.67
CA GLU A 208 -3.82 10.24 -3.32
C GLU A 208 -4.15 11.37 -2.35
N MET A 209 -3.81 12.62 -2.68
CA MET A 209 -4.13 13.78 -1.85
C MET A 209 -5.64 13.97 -1.60
N SER A 210 -6.50 13.51 -2.52
CA SER A 210 -7.96 13.58 -2.38
C SER A 210 -8.55 12.41 -1.60
N GLN A 211 -7.84 11.29 -1.51
CA GLN A 211 -8.19 10.16 -0.64
C GLN A 211 -7.63 10.36 0.78
N GLU A 212 -6.53 11.11 0.92
CA GLU A 212 -5.99 11.65 2.17
C GLU A 212 -6.81 12.84 2.72
N ASP A 213 -8.14 12.80 2.61
CA ASP A 213 -8.93 13.52 3.61
C ASP A 213 -8.58 12.83 4.94
N ASN A 214 -7.70 13.46 5.72
CA ASN A 214 -7.15 13.00 7.00
C ASN A 214 -8.27 12.73 8.02
N VAL A 215 -9.01 11.64 7.85
CA VAL A 215 -9.95 11.13 8.84
C VAL A 215 -9.08 10.54 9.93
N VAL A 216 -8.75 11.35 10.93
CA VAL A 216 -8.06 10.90 12.14
C VAL A 216 -8.91 9.78 12.73
N LEU A 217 -8.36 8.56 12.82
CA LEU A 217 -9.12 7.43 13.34
C LEU A 217 -9.55 7.74 14.78
N PRO A 218 -10.82 7.48 15.14
CA PRO A 218 -11.32 7.76 16.48
C PRO A 218 -10.53 6.98 17.53
N ILE A 219 -10.55 7.47 18.77
CA ILE A 219 -10.04 6.73 19.93
C ILE A 219 -11.26 6.27 20.74
N TYR A 220 -11.39 4.96 20.91
CA TYR A 220 -12.49 4.34 21.65
C TYR A 220 -12.14 4.13 23.13
N GLY A 221 -13.20 3.97 23.94
CA GLY A 221 -13.11 3.78 25.39
C GLY A 221 -13.34 5.07 26.18
N ASN A 222 -13.34 4.93 27.50
CA ASN A 222 -13.59 6.05 28.41
C ASN A 222 -12.48 7.09 28.32
N LYS A 223 -12.87 8.33 28.61
CA LYS A 223 -12.02 9.52 28.65
C LYS A 223 -12.05 10.05 30.07
N ASP A 224 -11.00 9.80 30.83
CA ASP A 224 -10.90 10.29 32.21
C ASP A 224 -10.15 11.62 32.24
N PHE A 225 -10.55 12.53 33.14
CA PHE A 225 -9.85 13.79 33.34
C PHE A 225 -8.77 13.60 34.41
N ASP A 226 -7.49 13.72 34.03
CA ASP A 226 -6.38 13.67 34.98
C ASP A 226 -6.04 15.10 35.45
N SER A 227 -6.42 15.42 36.70
CA SER A 227 -6.12 16.73 37.30
C SER A 227 -4.65 16.95 37.69
N SER A 228 -3.81 15.90 37.66
CA SER A 228 -2.41 15.95 38.09
C SER A 228 -1.43 16.22 36.95
N ILE A 229 -1.87 16.02 35.72
CA ILE A 229 -1.14 16.29 34.48
C ILE A 229 -1.98 17.34 33.78
N ASP A 230 -1.46 18.56 33.60
CA ASP A 230 -2.14 19.66 32.89
C ASP A 230 -2.26 19.35 31.37
N LYS A 231 -2.92 18.23 31.04
CA LYS A 231 -3.16 17.69 29.72
C LYS A 231 -4.60 17.20 29.63
N ASP A 232 -5.23 17.65 28.56
CA ASP A 232 -6.57 17.31 28.13
C ASP A 232 -6.69 15.78 27.90
N THR A 233 -7.52 15.11 28.71
CA THR A 233 -8.02 13.73 28.55
C THR A 233 -6.99 12.57 28.66
N ALA A 234 -7.14 11.71 29.67
CA ALA A 234 -6.56 10.37 29.73
C ALA A 234 -7.44 9.38 28.92
N TYR A 235 -6.85 8.76 27.90
CA TYR A 235 -7.55 7.78 27.06
C TYR A 235 -7.47 6.39 27.66
N HIS A 236 -8.54 5.61 27.47
CA HIS A 236 -8.52 4.16 27.66
C HIS A 236 -7.35 3.50 26.90
N THR A 237 -6.61 2.66 27.59
CA THR A 237 -5.51 1.87 27.03
C THR A 237 -5.67 0.41 27.44
N ILE A 238 -5.22 -0.50 26.59
CA ILE A 238 -5.23 -1.93 26.89
C ILE A 238 -4.39 -2.19 28.16
N PRO A 239 -4.94 -2.85 29.19
CA PRO A 239 -4.20 -3.17 30.42
C PRO A 239 -3.08 -4.17 30.13
N PHE A 240 -2.15 -4.30 31.06
CA PHE A 240 -1.10 -5.31 30.96
C PHE A 240 -1.68 -6.73 30.97
N TRP A 241 -1.11 -7.61 30.15
CA TRP A 241 -1.44 -9.03 30.10
C TRP A 241 -0.23 -9.87 29.71
N SER A 242 -0.22 -11.15 30.12
CA SER A 242 0.78 -12.14 29.73
C SER A 242 0.14 -13.51 29.53
N PHE A 243 0.37 -14.13 28.37
CA PHE A 243 -0.22 -15.41 27.97
C PHE A 243 0.79 -16.28 27.22
N ILE A 244 0.41 -17.51 26.89
CA ILE A 244 1.26 -18.44 26.16
C ILE A 244 0.74 -18.60 24.73
N ASN A 245 1.62 -18.54 23.73
CA ASN A 245 1.24 -18.70 22.34
C ASN A 245 1.25 -20.17 21.86
N GLN A 246 0.87 -20.40 20.61
CA GLN A 246 0.87 -21.71 19.94
C GLN A 246 2.24 -22.40 19.87
N ASN A 247 3.32 -21.67 20.09
CA ASN A 247 4.69 -22.18 20.11
C ASN A 247 5.22 -22.41 21.54
N GLY A 248 4.36 -22.27 22.57
CA GLY A 248 4.74 -22.43 23.97
C GLY A 248 5.58 -21.26 24.51
N LYS A 249 5.62 -20.13 23.80
CA LYS A 249 6.35 -18.93 24.22
C LYS A 249 5.43 -18.02 25.04
N GLU A 250 5.96 -17.47 26.12
CA GLU A 250 5.28 -16.41 26.86
C GLU A 250 5.30 -15.10 26.06
N ILE A 251 4.12 -14.54 25.89
CA ILE A 251 3.82 -13.34 25.13
C ILE A 251 3.10 -12.35 26.04
N ASN A 252 3.57 -11.10 26.09
CA ASN A 252 2.96 -10.07 26.92
C ASN A 252 2.80 -8.74 26.17
N SER A 253 1.92 -7.88 26.68
CA SER A 253 1.57 -6.60 26.06
C SER A 253 2.77 -5.65 25.89
N ASN A 254 3.80 -5.74 26.74
CA ASN A 254 4.98 -4.87 26.65
C ASN A 254 5.82 -5.15 25.39
N GLN A 255 5.80 -6.39 24.88
CA GLN A 255 6.49 -6.75 23.63
C GLN A 255 5.88 -6.05 22.39
N TYR A 256 4.67 -5.50 22.55
CA TYR A 256 3.89 -4.83 21.51
C TYR A 256 3.78 -3.32 21.71
N ALA A 257 4.50 -2.76 22.68
CA ALA A 257 4.65 -1.33 22.81
C ALA A 257 5.24 -0.75 21.51
N ASN A 258 4.68 0.38 21.04
CA ASN A 258 5.05 1.04 19.78
C ASN A 258 4.75 0.23 18.49
N LYS A 259 3.94 -0.82 18.57
CA LYS A 259 3.44 -1.56 17.40
C LYS A 259 1.95 -1.35 17.22
N VAL A 260 1.48 -1.46 15.96
CA VAL A 260 0.05 -1.56 15.68
C VAL A 260 -0.36 -3.02 15.90
N CYS A 261 -1.49 -3.27 16.55
CA CYS A 261 -1.99 -4.63 16.74
C CYS A 261 -3.41 -4.78 16.17
N LEU A 262 -3.68 -5.94 15.56
CA LEU A 262 -5.02 -6.35 15.20
C LEU A 262 -5.41 -7.55 16.05
N VAL A 263 -6.50 -7.42 16.79
CA VAL A 263 -6.88 -8.37 17.84
C VAL A 263 -8.22 -9.00 17.55
N ASP A 264 -8.36 -10.30 17.79
CA ASP A 264 -9.65 -10.98 17.89
C ASP A 264 -9.73 -11.95 19.09
N PHE A 265 -10.96 -12.36 19.39
CA PHE A 265 -11.27 -13.38 20.39
C PHE A 265 -11.96 -14.56 19.70
N PHE A 266 -11.43 -15.75 19.86
CA PHE A 266 -11.84 -16.93 19.09
C PHE A 266 -11.82 -18.19 19.95
N PHE A 267 -12.21 -19.33 19.40
CA PHE A 267 -11.87 -20.65 19.97
C PHE A 267 -11.90 -21.71 18.86
N THR A 268 -11.09 -22.76 18.98
CA THR A 268 -10.84 -23.68 17.85
C THR A 268 -12.05 -24.50 17.44
N ASN A 269 -13.02 -24.69 18.35
CA ASN A 269 -14.22 -25.50 18.13
C ASN A 269 -15.47 -24.66 17.79
N CYS A 270 -15.31 -23.38 17.42
CA CYS A 270 -16.42 -22.54 17.04
C CYS A 270 -17.01 -22.98 15.69
N PRO A 271 -18.32 -23.32 15.62
CA PRO A 271 -18.92 -23.86 14.40
C PRO A 271 -19.38 -22.78 13.41
N THR A 272 -19.29 -21.49 13.75
CA THR A 272 -19.92 -20.39 12.97
C THR A 272 -18.91 -19.36 12.48
N ILE A 273 -18.61 -18.34 13.28
CA ILE A 273 -17.95 -17.12 12.81
C ILE A 273 -16.43 -17.21 12.76
N CYS A 274 -15.80 -17.96 13.68
CA CYS A 274 -14.34 -18.03 13.78
C CYS A 274 -13.65 -18.53 12.50
N PRO A 275 -14.15 -19.57 11.77
CA PRO A 275 -13.52 -19.97 10.51
C PRO A 275 -13.39 -18.83 9.50
N GLN A 276 -14.44 -18.00 9.36
CA GLN A 276 -14.43 -16.86 8.46
C GLN A 276 -13.52 -15.73 8.97
N MET A 277 -13.55 -15.46 10.29
CA MET A 277 -12.66 -14.47 10.90
C MET A 277 -11.18 -14.84 10.72
N THR A 278 -10.80 -16.09 10.95
CA THR A 278 -9.42 -16.56 10.75
C THR A 278 -9.00 -16.43 9.28
N LEU A 279 -9.88 -16.75 8.32
CA LEU A 279 -9.59 -16.52 6.90
C LEU A 279 -9.39 -15.03 6.56
N ASN A 280 -10.22 -14.15 7.11
CA ASN A 280 -10.11 -12.71 6.89
C ASN A 280 -8.85 -12.13 7.57
N MET A 281 -8.51 -12.58 8.77
CA MET A 281 -7.27 -12.20 9.47
C MET A 281 -6.04 -12.70 8.71
N ARG A 282 -6.11 -13.88 8.09
CA ARG A 282 -5.08 -14.38 7.17
C ARG A 282 -4.96 -13.52 5.92
N ASN A 283 -6.07 -13.06 5.35
CA ASN A 283 -6.04 -12.12 4.21
C ASN A 283 -5.35 -10.81 4.62
N VAL A 284 -5.63 -10.29 5.82
CA VAL A 284 -4.88 -9.16 6.38
C VAL A 284 -3.39 -9.51 6.49
N GLN A 285 -3.02 -10.65 7.08
CA GLN A 285 -1.61 -11.08 7.19
C GLN A 285 -0.88 -11.08 5.83
N ASN A 286 -1.52 -11.66 4.81
CA ASN A 286 -0.96 -11.71 3.45
C ASN A 286 -0.79 -10.31 2.84
N GLN A 287 -1.77 -9.42 3.04
CA GLN A 287 -1.66 -8.03 2.57
C GLN A 287 -0.58 -7.26 3.31
N LEU A 288 -0.46 -7.44 4.63
CA LEU A 288 0.62 -6.81 5.42
C LEU A 288 2.01 -7.25 4.94
N GLU A 289 2.18 -8.52 4.60
CA GLU A 289 3.43 -9.04 4.05
C GLU A 289 3.71 -8.46 2.67
N LYS A 290 2.71 -8.48 1.77
CA LYS A 290 2.81 -7.91 0.43
C LYS A 290 3.15 -6.41 0.45
N ASP A 291 2.57 -5.68 1.41
CA ASP A 291 2.80 -4.26 1.63
C ASP A 291 4.05 -4.00 2.51
N CYS A 292 4.70 -5.06 2.97
CA CYS A 292 5.93 -5.04 3.77
C CYS A 292 5.81 -4.24 5.09
N LEU A 293 4.62 -4.29 5.68
CA LEU A 293 4.26 -3.66 6.94
C LEU A 293 4.72 -4.53 8.12
N ASN A 294 6.01 -4.43 8.44
CA ASN A 294 6.66 -5.29 9.44
C ASN A 294 6.41 -4.89 10.91
N ASN A 295 5.83 -3.72 11.17
CA ASN A 295 5.59 -3.22 12.54
C ASN A 295 4.15 -3.44 13.02
N VAL A 296 3.58 -4.60 12.67
CA VAL A 296 2.17 -4.94 12.91
C VAL A 296 2.07 -6.36 13.45
N GLU A 297 1.26 -6.56 14.48
CA GLU A 297 1.12 -7.86 15.17
C GLU A 297 -0.34 -8.28 15.22
N LEU A 298 -0.61 -9.53 14.88
CA LEU A 298 -1.92 -10.15 14.92
C LEU A 298 -2.03 -11.00 16.19
N LEU A 299 -3.07 -10.78 17.00
CA LEU A 299 -3.25 -11.46 18.28
C LEU A 299 -4.64 -12.08 18.35
N SER A 300 -4.70 -13.39 18.52
CA SER A 300 -5.96 -14.13 18.64
C SER A 300 -6.04 -14.78 20.01
N PHE A 301 -6.96 -14.35 20.85
CA PHE A 301 -7.11 -14.85 22.23
C PHE A 301 -8.19 -15.93 22.29
N THR A 302 -7.85 -17.14 22.75
CA THR A 302 -8.87 -18.18 22.92
C THR A 302 -9.77 -17.92 24.12
N VAL A 303 -11.08 -17.90 23.92
CA VAL A 303 -12.06 -17.84 25.02
C VAL A 303 -12.31 -19.20 25.67
N ASP A 304 -11.68 -20.26 25.18
CA ASP A 304 -11.83 -21.64 25.65
C ASP A 304 -10.47 -22.34 25.89
N PRO A 305 -9.64 -21.81 26.82
CA PRO A 305 -8.31 -22.34 27.08
C PRO A 305 -8.31 -23.77 27.65
N LYS A 306 -9.46 -24.26 28.15
CA LYS A 306 -9.61 -25.63 28.65
C LYS A 306 -9.46 -26.67 27.53
N ARG A 307 -9.95 -26.35 26.33
CA ARG A 307 -9.83 -27.22 25.14
C ARG A 307 -8.70 -26.76 24.22
N ASP A 308 -8.43 -25.46 24.17
CA ASP A 308 -7.42 -24.84 23.30
C ASP A 308 -6.03 -24.85 23.95
N SER A 309 -5.49 -26.06 24.09
CA SER A 309 -4.09 -26.30 24.47
C SER A 309 -3.11 -25.75 23.43
N ILE A 310 -1.84 -25.54 23.82
CA ILE A 310 -0.75 -25.11 22.91
C ILE A 310 -0.70 -25.99 21.65
N ALA A 311 -0.78 -27.31 21.80
CA ALA A 311 -0.75 -28.24 20.68
C ALA A 311 -1.96 -28.06 19.75
N ARG A 312 -3.14 -27.81 20.32
CA ARG A 312 -4.37 -27.58 19.54
C ARG A 312 -4.36 -26.23 18.83
N LEU A 313 -3.82 -25.20 19.46
CA LEU A 313 -3.60 -23.90 18.83
C LEU A 313 -2.61 -24.00 17.67
N LYS A 314 -1.54 -24.80 17.82
CA LYS A 314 -0.58 -25.04 16.75
C LYS A 314 -1.19 -25.79 15.58
N GLU A 315 -2.01 -26.80 15.85
CA GLU A 315 -2.78 -27.53 14.83
C GLU A 315 -3.72 -26.58 14.08
N TYR A 316 -4.44 -25.71 14.82
CA TYR A 316 -5.34 -24.72 14.25
C TYR A 316 -4.58 -23.71 13.37
N SER A 317 -3.50 -23.10 13.86
CA SER A 317 -2.72 -22.12 13.09
C SER A 317 -2.13 -22.74 11.81
N THR A 318 -1.68 -23.99 11.90
CA THR A 318 -1.13 -24.74 10.76
C THR A 318 -2.21 -25.06 9.71
N SER A 319 -3.43 -25.41 10.12
CA SER A 319 -4.50 -25.76 9.17
C SER A 319 -5.00 -24.56 8.37
N TYR A 320 -4.85 -23.35 8.90
CA TYR A 320 -5.07 -22.10 8.17
C TYR A 320 -3.79 -21.56 7.52
N GLU A 321 -2.66 -22.28 7.57
CA GLU A 321 -1.37 -21.90 6.97
C GLU A 321 -0.95 -20.46 7.35
N THR A 322 -1.16 -20.09 8.61
CA THR A 322 -0.77 -18.78 9.14
C THR A 322 0.74 -18.71 9.35
N LYS A 323 1.32 -17.51 9.27
CA LYS A 323 2.74 -17.29 9.59
C LYS A 323 2.92 -16.89 11.05
N ASP A 324 3.79 -17.61 11.76
CA ASP A 324 4.03 -17.38 13.20
C ASP A 324 4.94 -16.16 13.49
N ASN A 325 5.46 -15.48 12.46
CA ASN A 325 6.38 -14.35 12.60
C ASN A 325 5.71 -13.09 13.17
N ASN A 326 4.41 -12.89 12.89
CA ASN A 326 3.63 -11.75 13.36
C ASN A 326 2.20 -12.12 13.77
N TRP A 327 1.88 -13.40 13.96
CA TRP A 327 0.57 -13.84 14.45
C TRP A 327 0.70 -14.81 15.62
N ASN A 328 0.16 -14.41 16.76
CA ASN A 328 0.13 -15.21 17.98
C ASN A 328 -1.29 -15.65 18.31
N PHE A 329 -1.49 -16.96 18.45
CA PHE A 329 -2.69 -17.54 19.03
C PHE A 329 -2.42 -17.81 20.51
N LEU A 330 -3.16 -17.14 21.39
CA LEU A 330 -2.86 -17.01 22.81
C LEU A 330 -3.85 -17.81 23.67
N THR A 331 -3.33 -18.54 24.65
CA THR A 331 -4.08 -19.29 25.67
C THR A 331 -3.52 -19.02 27.07
N GLY A 332 -4.30 -19.33 28.11
CA GLY A 332 -3.91 -19.12 29.51
C GLY A 332 -5.07 -19.18 30.49
N ASN A 333 -5.04 -18.34 31.52
CA ASN A 333 -6.11 -18.29 32.53
C ASN A 333 -7.41 -17.74 31.91
N GLN A 334 -8.49 -18.53 31.97
CA GLN A 334 -9.78 -18.17 31.38
C GLN A 334 -10.37 -16.87 31.93
N ASN A 335 -10.26 -16.64 33.24
CA ASN A 335 -10.83 -15.44 33.86
C ASN A 335 -10.06 -14.19 33.43
N GLU A 336 -8.74 -14.28 33.34
CA GLU A 336 -7.90 -13.16 32.87
C GLU A 336 -8.20 -12.82 31.40
N ILE A 337 -8.44 -13.81 30.54
CA ILE A 337 -8.85 -13.59 29.15
C ILE A 337 -10.21 -12.89 29.08
N TYR A 338 -11.17 -13.29 29.93
CA TYR A 338 -12.51 -12.69 29.95
C TYR A 338 -12.48 -11.26 30.47
N GLU A 339 -11.76 -11.02 31.56
CA GLU A 339 -11.55 -9.66 32.08
C GLU A 339 -10.83 -8.78 31.05
N LEU A 340 -9.85 -9.32 30.34
CA LEU A 340 -9.15 -8.59 29.28
C LEU A 340 -10.08 -8.25 28.09
N GLY A 341 -10.93 -9.18 27.67
CA GLY A 341 -11.93 -8.93 26.62
C GLY A 341 -12.90 -7.81 27.01
N VAL A 342 -13.50 -7.92 28.21
CA VAL A 342 -14.54 -6.99 28.68
C VAL A 342 -13.97 -5.62 29.07
N ASN A 343 -12.91 -5.58 29.86
CA ASN A 343 -12.38 -4.33 30.42
C ASN A 343 -11.25 -3.74 29.58
N GLY A 344 -10.47 -4.58 28.88
CA GLY A 344 -9.37 -4.12 28.03
C GLY A 344 -9.83 -3.79 26.62
N TYR A 345 -10.42 -4.75 25.93
CA TYR A 345 -10.81 -4.60 24.53
C TYR A 345 -12.26 -4.13 24.33
N LEU A 346 -13.03 -4.00 25.42
CA LEU A 346 -14.42 -3.56 25.46
C LEU A 346 -15.34 -4.40 24.56
N VAL A 347 -15.11 -5.71 24.54
CA VAL A 347 -15.94 -6.69 23.82
C VAL A 347 -16.50 -7.76 24.76
N PRO A 348 -17.69 -8.30 24.48
CA PRO A 348 -18.22 -9.42 25.26
C PRO A 348 -17.30 -10.65 25.15
N SER A 349 -17.01 -11.28 26.28
CA SER A 349 -16.19 -12.51 26.37
C SER A 349 -16.62 -13.31 27.60
N GLN A 350 -17.51 -14.28 27.42
CA GLN A 350 -18.01 -15.12 28.52
C GLN A 350 -18.59 -16.47 28.03
N GLU A 351 -18.66 -17.46 28.91
CA GLU A 351 -19.43 -18.69 28.68
C GLU A 351 -20.93 -18.38 28.58
N ASP A 352 -21.61 -18.99 27.60
CA ASP A 352 -23.06 -18.93 27.45
C ASP A 352 -23.56 -20.22 26.80
N ALA A 353 -24.31 -21.02 27.56
CA ALA A 353 -24.86 -22.29 27.10
C ALA A 353 -25.85 -22.15 25.93
N LEU A 354 -26.42 -20.96 25.73
CA LEU A 354 -27.33 -20.65 24.61
C LEU A 354 -26.58 -20.17 23.36
N ALA A 355 -25.30 -19.79 23.49
CA ALA A 355 -24.50 -19.35 22.36
C ALA A 355 -23.98 -20.55 21.53
N PRO A 356 -23.91 -20.45 20.19
CA PRO A 356 -23.30 -21.47 19.35
C PRO A 356 -21.87 -21.81 19.80
N GLY A 357 -21.63 -23.06 20.18
CA GLY A 357 -20.33 -23.52 20.69
C GLY A 357 -20.08 -23.28 22.19
N GLY A 358 -21.04 -22.67 22.91
CA GLY A 358 -21.03 -22.50 24.37
C GLY A 358 -20.40 -21.21 24.89
N PHE A 359 -20.06 -20.27 24.01
CA PHE A 359 -19.40 -19.01 24.38
C PHE A 359 -19.99 -17.81 23.64
N LEU A 360 -20.30 -16.77 24.41
CA LEU A 360 -20.58 -15.44 23.89
C LEU A 360 -19.24 -14.75 23.62
N HIS A 361 -18.87 -14.69 22.34
CA HIS A 361 -17.63 -14.11 21.85
C HIS A 361 -17.92 -13.11 20.73
N SER A 362 -17.03 -12.14 20.57
CA SER A 362 -17.19 -11.05 19.63
C SER A 362 -16.82 -11.45 18.21
N GLU A 363 -17.63 -11.07 17.23
CA GLU A 363 -17.28 -11.14 15.80
C GLU A 363 -16.29 -10.04 15.39
N LYS A 364 -15.77 -9.24 16.33
CA LYS A 364 -14.99 -8.04 16.02
C LYS A 364 -13.50 -8.34 15.88
N MET A 365 -12.90 -7.74 14.84
CA MET A 365 -11.47 -7.47 14.79
C MET A 365 -11.22 -6.06 15.31
N ILE A 366 -10.23 -5.90 16.18
CA ILE A 366 -10.02 -4.70 16.98
C ILE A 366 -8.65 -4.12 16.66
N LEU A 367 -8.61 -2.90 16.13
CA LEU A 367 -7.37 -2.25 15.75
C LEU A 367 -6.84 -1.41 16.91
N ILE A 368 -5.58 -1.65 17.28
CA ILE A 368 -4.89 -1.01 18.40
C ILE A 368 -3.69 -0.22 17.85
N ASP A 369 -3.53 1.03 18.26
CA ASP A 369 -2.37 1.84 17.87
C ASP A 369 -1.12 1.58 18.73
N LYS A 370 -0.02 2.21 18.33
CA LYS A 370 1.31 2.18 18.99
C LYS A 370 1.30 2.58 20.47
N LYS A 371 0.25 3.26 20.93
CA LYS A 371 0.07 3.71 22.33
C LYS A 371 -0.88 2.79 23.12
N GLY A 372 -1.29 1.66 22.55
CA GLY A 372 -2.20 0.71 23.19
C GLY A 372 -3.64 1.21 23.25
N ARG A 373 -4.06 2.08 22.32
CA ARG A 373 -5.43 2.62 22.28
C ARG A 373 -6.23 1.99 21.15
N ILE A 374 -7.52 1.79 21.37
CA ILE A 374 -8.43 1.22 20.38
C ILE A 374 -8.77 2.28 19.32
N ARG A 375 -8.56 1.96 18.05
CA ARG A 375 -8.78 2.84 16.90
C ARG A 375 -9.86 2.36 15.92
N GLY A 376 -10.40 1.16 16.12
CA GLY A 376 -11.48 0.64 15.29
C GLY A 376 -12.02 -0.71 15.75
N TYR A 377 -13.29 -0.93 15.45
CA TYR A 377 -13.96 -2.21 15.53
C TYR A 377 -14.51 -2.55 14.15
N TYR A 378 -14.09 -3.68 13.60
CA TYR A 378 -14.53 -4.15 12.30
C TYR A 378 -15.27 -5.45 12.47
N ASP A 379 -16.29 -5.68 11.66
CA ASP A 379 -16.90 -7.01 11.55
C ASP A 379 -15.89 -7.94 10.88
N GLY A 380 -15.33 -8.86 11.66
CA GLY A 380 -14.33 -9.82 11.21
C GLY A 380 -14.88 -10.89 10.28
N THR A 381 -16.20 -11.00 10.12
CA THR A 381 -16.82 -11.94 9.17
C THR A 381 -16.97 -11.33 7.78
N ASN A 382 -16.97 -10.00 7.66
CA ASN A 382 -17.08 -9.29 6.40
C ASN A 382 -15.70 -9.08 5.75
N SER A 383 -15.47 -9.71 4.60
CA SER A 383 -14.21 -9.59 3.84
C SER A 383 -13.95 -8.17 3.33
N ASP A 384 -14.97 -7.34 3.11
CA ASP A 384 -14.78 -5.97 2.63
C ASP A 384 -14.01 -5.11 3.66
N ASN A 385 -14.01 -5.53 4.94
CA ASN A 385 -13.26 -4.84 5.98
C ASN A 385 -11.75 -5.11 5.91
N THR A 386 -11.26 -6.14 5.21
CA THR A 386 -9.82 -6.45 5.21
C THR A 386 -8.99 -5.31 4.62
N ASP A 387 -9.45 -4.75 3.50
CA ASP A 387 -8.75 -3.66 2.81
C ASP A 387 -8.81 -2.37 3.64
N ILE A 388 -9.94 -2.10 4.29
CA ILE A 388 -10.13 -0.96 5.20
C ILE A 388 -9.18 -1.08 6.40
N ILE A 389 -9.10 -2.27 7.00
CA ILE A 389 -8.20 -2.54 8.12
C ILE A 389 -6.74 -2.28 7.72
N VAL A 390 -6.31 -2.78 6.57
CA VAL A 390 -4.93 -2.58 6.08
C VAL A 390 -4.65 -1.10 5.82
N GLN A 391 -5.59 -0.36 5.23
CA GLN A 391 -5.48 1.09 5.06
C GLN A 391 -5.33 1.82 6.40
N HIS A 392 -6.14 1.49 7.39
CA HIS A 392 -6.07 2.08 8.71
C HIS A 392 -4.76 1.69 9.44
N ILE A 393 -4.25 0.48 9.26
CA ILE A 393 -2.94 0.05 9.75
C ILE A 393 -1.83 0.91 9.12
N LYS A 394 -1.87 1.16 7.80
CA LYS A 394 -0.90 2.06 7.13
C LYS A 394 -0.94 3.46 7.73
N GLN A 395 -2.12 4.02 7.93
CA GLN A 395 -2.29 5.33 8.57
C GLN A 395 -1.68 5.36 9.97
N LEU A 396 -1.96 4.37 10.83
CA LEU A 396 -1.41 4.30 12.19
C LEU A 396 0.11 4.07 12.22
N ASN A 397 0.68 3.46 11.18
CA ASN A 397 2.13 3.32 11.06
C ASN A 397 2.82 4.64 10.72
N GLN A 398 2.12 5.59 10.08
CA GLN A 398 2.62 6.93 9.75
C GLN A 398 2.43 7.94 10.90
N GLU A 399 1.45 7.72 11.80
CA GLU A 399 1.29 8.44 13.08
C GLU A 399 2.44 8.16 14.07
#